data_AF-A0A2P5END2-F1
#
_entry.id   AF-A0A2P5END2-F1
#
_cell.length_a   1.000
_cell.length_b   1.000
_cell.length_c   1.000
_cell.angle_alpha   90.00
_cell.angle_beta   90.00
_cell.angle_gamma   90.00
#
_symmetry.space_group_name_H-M   'P 1'
#
loop_
_entity.id
_entity.type
_entity.pdbx_description
1 polymer ?
#
loop_
_entity_poly.entity_id
_entity_poly.type
_entity_poly.pdbx_seq_one_letter_code
_entity_poly.pdbx_strand_id
1 'polypeptide(L)'
;MAAIPGISLAFSSKPSRTRRPLSTSLLPSPHSLCFLSTRATKTKPICSSFDSSKLSCRLSGAVSAVVSQESVTGSSPSGTDVFKLTYLEGNSWLWEVGGLKLLVDPILVGNLDFGIPWLYDAAKKFLKNFQLSDLPEIDCLLITQSLDDHCHLKTLKPLSSKYPNLKVIATPNAKTLLDPLFSSTTYLEPGQNSVIEASNGNKVRVQATAGPVLGPPWQRPENGYLVTSPRDQLTLYYEPHCVYNTSFLEKERADIVITPVIKQLLPNFTLVSGQEDAVQLAKLLQAKFVVPMKNGDLDSKGLLASIIQAEGTIQSFKELLCKELPDSRVLEPTPGVPLEIEEILP
;
A
#
# COMPACT_ATOMS: atom_id res chain seq x y z
N MET A 1 -5.02 38.18 38.05
CA MET A 1 -4.05 38.74 39.02
C MET A 1 -2.89 37.75 39.08
N ALA A 2 -1.85 37.96 38.28
CA ALA A 2 -0.52 38.51 38.67
C ALA A 2 0.24 37.56 39.63
N ALA A 3 1.48 37.12 39.40
CA ALA A 3 2.61 37.75 38.71
C ALA A 3 3.69 36.73 38.25
N ILE A 4 4.53 37.17 37.31
CA ILE A 4 5.85 36.63 36.91
C ILE A 4 6.94 37.46 37.61
N PRO A 5 8.09 36.87 38.01
CA PRO A 5 9.41 37.23 37.41
C PRO A 5 10.33 35.99 37.31
N GLY A 6 11.45 35.90 36.58
CA GLY A 6 12.31 36.84 35.85
C GLY A 6 13.60 36.08 35.43
N ILE A 7 14.26 36.54 34.37
CA ILE A 7 15.44 35.96 33.71
C ILE A 7 16.74 36.37 34.43
N SER A 8 17.79 35.54 34.40
CA SER A 8 19.18 36.02 34.45
C SER A 8 20.13 35.16 33.61
N LEU A 9 20.85 35.83 32.70
CA LEU A 9 21.98 35.35 31.89
C LEU A 9 23.29 35.52 32.67
N ALA A 10 24.28 34.66 32.42
CA ALA A 10 25.67 34.88 32.81
C ALA A 10 26.61 34.63 31.62
N PHE A 11 27.38 35.67 31.27
CA PHE A 11 28.53 35.65 30.38
C PHE A 11 29.78 35.20 31.14
N SER A 12 30.70 34.48 30.48
CA SER A 12 32.12 34.48 30.84
C SER A 12 32.99 34.32 29.60
N SER A 13 34.12 35.04 29.58
CA SER A 13 34.97 35.33 28.44
C SER A 13 36.45 34.99 28.72
N LYS A 14 37.07 34.21 27.82
CA LYS A 14 38.50 34.21 27.35
C LYS A 14 39.63 33.92 28.39
N PRO A 15 40.91 33.62 28.02
CA PRO A 15 41.58 33.78 26.72
C PRO A 15 42.51 32.63 26.23
N SER A 16 43.05 32.90 25.03
CA SER A 16 43.98 32.22 24.13
C SER A 16 45.42 31.98 24.62
N ARG A 17 46.09 30.95 24.05
CA ARG A 17 47.56 30.94 23.85
C ARG A 17 47.96 30.29 22.52
N THR A 18 49.04 30.80 21.96
CA THR A 18 49.55 30.77 20.58
C THR A 18 50.58 29.67 20.30
N ARG A 19 50.66 29.17 19.04
CA ARG A 19 51.91 28.99 18.25
C ARG A 19 51.63 28.50 16.80
N ARG A 20 52.40 29.06 15.85
CA ARG A 20 52.55 28.79 14.39
C ARG A 20 53.83 27.95 14.15
N PRO A 21 54.26 27.59 12.91
CA PRO A 21 53.58 27.12 11.67
C PRO A 21 54.32 25.94 10.94
N LEU A 22 53.96 25.68 9.66
CA LEU A 22 54.51 24.78 8.60
C LEU A 22 53.95 23.34 8.60
N SER A 23 53.55 22.67 7.50
CA SER A 23 53.80 22.82 6.06
C SER A 23 52.75 22.03 5.23
N THR A 24 52.44 22.51 4.01
CA THR A 24 52.08 21.79 2.76
C THR A 24 51.21 20.51 2.79
N SER A 25 50.04 20.54 2.13
CA SER A 25 49.80 19.82 0.85
C SER A 25 48.32 19.88 0.39
N LEU A 26 48.14 20.27 -0.87
CA LEU A 26 47.19 19.77 -1.89
C LEU A 26 45.69 19.64 -1.55
N LEU A 27 44.91 20.59 -2.08
CA LEU A 27 43.47 20.48 -2.34
C LEU A 27 43.24 20.35 -3.86
N PRO A 28 42.36 19.45 -4.35
CA PRO A 28 41.77 19.58 -5.67
C PRO A 28 40.47 20.40 -5.61
N SER A 29 40.35 21.31 -6.57
CA SER A 29 39.21 22.18 -6.86
C SER A 29 37.98 21.43 -7.42
N PRO A 30 36.78 22.03 -7.36
CA PRO A 30 35.54 21.44 -7.83
C PRO A 30 35.38 21.60 -9.35
N HIS A 31 34.90 20.56 -10.03
CA HIS A 31 34.61 20.63 -11.46
C HIS A 31 33.32 21.40 -11.76
N SER A 32 33.47 22.27 -12.74
CA SER A 32 32.54 23.26 -13.26
C SER A 32 31.35 22.64 -13.98
N LEU A 33 30.17 23.20 -13.73
CA LEU A 33 29.02 23.22 -14.65
C LEU A 33 29.43 23.95 -15.93
N CYS A 34 29.09 23.38 -17.09
CA CYS A 34 29.15 24.07 -18.37
C CYS A 34 27.82 23.90 -19.10
N PHE A 35 27.09 25.01 -19.19
CA PHE A 35 25.96 25.20 -20.09
C PHE A 35 26.48 25.34 -21.52
N LEU A 36 25.91 24.58 -22.46
CA LEU A 36 25.98 24.90 -23.88
C LEU A 36 24.57 24.92 -24.47
N SER A 37 24.13 26.15 -24.71
CA SER A 37 23.03 26.55 -25.56
C SER A 37 23.39 26.27 -27.02
N THR A 38 22.54 25.57 -27.76
CA THR A 38 22.50 25.68 -29.22
C THR A 38 21.07 25.85 -29.72
N ARG A 39 20.98 26.76 -30.68
CA ARG A 39 19.79 27.44 -31.18
C ARG A 39 19.13 26.63 -32.30
N ALA A 40 17.82 26.77 -32.37
CA ALA A 40 16.90 26.15 -33.32
C ALA A 40 17.27 26.32 -34.80
N THR A 41 17.03 25.26 -35.58
CA THR A 41 16.74 25.33 -37.01
C THR A 41 15.48 24.53 -37.32
N LYS A 42 14.57 25.16 -38.07
CA LYS A 42 13.30 24.59 -38.55
C LYS A 42 13.55 23.67 -39.73
N THR A 43 13.06 22.44 -39.68
CA THR A 43 12.85 21.59 -40.87
C THR A 43 11.51 20.86 -40.78
N LYS A 44 10.81 20.80 -41.91
CA LYS A 44 9.43 20.31 -42.12
C LYS A 44 9.35 18.79 -41.98
N PRO A 45 8.17 18.21 -41.67
CA PRO A 45 8.01 16.76 -41.60
C PRO A 45 7.86 16.17 -43.01
N ILE A 46 8.58 15.08 -43.26
CA ILE A 46 8.38 14.19 -44.40
C ILE A 46 7.70 12.93 -43.85
N CYS A 47 6.52 12.62 -44.38
CA CYS A 47 5.85 11.34 -44.19
C CYS A 47 6.68 10.21 -44.81
N SER A 48 6.97 9.18 -44.02
CA SER A 48 7.31 7.85 -44.53
C SER A 48 6.46 6.80 -43.80
N SER A 49 5.52 6.26 -44.55
CA SER A 49 4.78 5.03 -44.28
C SER A 49 5.74 3.84 -44.30
N PHE A 50 5.77 3.00 -43.26
CA PHE A 50 6.17 1.60 -43.38
C PHE A 50 5.45 0.70 -42.36
N ASP A 51 4.62 -0.16 -42.94
CA ASP A 51 4.29 -1.55 -42.62
C ASP A 51 4.14 -2.01 -41.17
N SER A 52 2.87 -2.17 -40.79
CA SER A 52 2.40 -3.01 -39.71
C SER A 52 2.46 -4.49 -40.11
N SER A 53 3.38 -5.26 -39.51
CA SER A 53 3.30 -6.72 -39.49
C SER A 53 2.35 -7.16 -38.37
N LYS A 54 1.30 -7.87 -38.76
CA LYS A 54 0.25 -8.43 -37.90
C LYS A 54 0.79 -9.66 -37.18
N LEU A 55 0.80 -9.67 -35.85
CA LEU A 55 0.68 -10.92 -35.07
C LEU A 55 -0.68 -10.92 -34.36
N SER A 56 -1.53 -11.85 -34.80
CA SER A 56 -2.87 -12.08 -34.27
C SER A 56 -2.81 -13.22 -33.27
N CYS A 57 -2.97 -12.94 -31.98
CA CYS A 57 -3.38 -13.94 -30.99
C CYS A 57 -4.91 -13.97 -30.93
N ARG A 58 -5.52 -14.98 -31.55
CA ARG A 58 -6.95 -15.27 -31.40
C ARG A 58 -7.16 -16.02 -30.09
N LEU A 59 -7.99 -15.47 -29.20
CA LEU A 59 -8.75 -16.28 -28.25
C LEU A 59 -10.18 -15.75 -28.19
N SER A 60 -11.05 -16.41 -28.96
CA SER A 60 -12.49 -16.39 -28.79
C SER A 60 -12.88 -17.57 -27.90
N GLY A 61 -13.56 -17.29 -26.79
CA GLY A 61 -14.12 -18.31 -25.91
C GLY A 61 -15.09 -17.65 -24.94
N ALA A 62 -16.34 -17.44 -25.38
CA ALA A 62 -17.44 -17.11 -24.49
C ALA A 62 -17.75 -18.34 -23.63
N VAL A 63 -17.73 -18.20 -22.31
CA VAL A 63 -18.16 -19.24 -21.38
C VAL A 63 -19.33 -18.71 -20.56
N SER A 64 -20.45 -19.42 -20.68
CA SER A 64 -21.71 -19.17 -19.99
C SER A 64 -21.57 -19.61 -18.52
N ALA A 65 -21.91 -18.72 -17.59
CA ALA A 65 -21.94 -19.04 -16.16
C ALA A 65 -23.31 -19.59 -15.78
N VAL A 66 -23.38 -20.88 -15.44
CA VAL A 66 -24.53 -21.51 -14.78
C VAL A 66 -24.29 -21.41 -13.27
N VAL A 67 -25.21 -20.76 -12.57
CA VAL A 67 -25.23 -20.67 -11.11
C VAL A 67 -25.83 -21.96 -10.56
N SER A 68 -25.04 -22.75 -9.85
CA SER A 68 -25.55 -23.79 -8.96
C SER A 68 -25.47 -23.28 -7.52
N GLN A 69 -26.63 -23.09 -6.89
CA GLN A 69 -26.71 -22.98 -5.44
C GLN A 69 -26.45 -24.36 -4.85
N GLU A 70 -25.47 -24.48 -3.95
CA GLU A 70 -25.39 -25.62 -3.06
C GLU A 70 -25.14 -25.13 -1.63
N SER A 71 -26.17 -25.35 -0.81
CA SER A 71 -26.13 -25.27 0.63
C SER A 71 -25.57 -26.57 1.21
N VAL A 72 -25.00 -26.47 2.43
CA VAL A 72 -24.87 -27.49 3.49
C VAL A 72 -23.42 -27.79 3.90
N THR A 73 -23.20 -27.56 5.19
CA THR A 73 -22.18 -28.08 6.10
C THR A 73 -21.34 -29.26 5.60
N GLY A 74 -20.02 -29.09 5.60
CA GLY A 74 -19.04 -30.15 5.50
C GLY A 74 -17.68 -29.63 5.91
N SER A 75 -17.19 -30.07 7.08
CA SER A 75 -15.79 -29.94 7.44
C SER A 75 -14.96 -30.78 6.47
N SER A 76 -14.44 -30.16 5.41
CA SER A 76 -13.47 -30.80 4.52
C SER A 76 -12.08 -30.74 5.16
N PRO A 77 -11.40 -31.87 5.39
CA PRO A 77 -10.03 -31.93 5.89
C PRO A 77 -9.01 -31.84 4.75
N SER A 78 -9.28 -31.07 3.69
CA SER A 78 -8.30 -30.83 2.62
C SER A 78 -7.36 -29.72 3.10
N GLY A 79 -6.20 -30.14 3.59
CA GLY A 79 -5.30 -29.35 4.44
C GLY A 79 -4.45 -28.30 3.74
N THR A 80 -5.02 -27.54 2.80
CA THR A 80 -4.39 -26.37 2.17
C THR A 80 -5.04 -25.09 2.67
N ASP A 81 -4.20 -24.15 3.05
CA ASP A 81 -4.64 -22.82 3.42
C ASP A 81 -5.06 -22.02 2.19
N VAL A 82 -6.10 -21.21 2.37
CA VAL A 82 -6.68 -20.38 1.31
C VAL A 82 -6.76 -18.94 1.81
N PHE A 83 -6.38 -18.01 0.94
CA PHE A 83 -6.69 -16.60 1.05
C PHE A 83 -7.87 -16.27 0.16
N LYS A 84 -8.90 -15.66 0.73
CA LYS A 84 -10.01 -15.07 -0.03
C LYS A 84 -9.95 -13.55 0.09
N LEU A 85 -9.64 -12.90 -1.01
CA LEU A 85 -9.33 -11.46 -1.07
C LEU A 85 -10.46 -10.72 -1.78
N THR A 86 -11.20 -9.89 -1.05
CA THR A 86 -12.25 -9.05 -1.62
C THR A 86 -11.78 -7.60 -1.66
N TYR A 87 -11.53 -7.09 -2.86
CA TYR A 87 -11.16 -5.68 -3.05
C TYR A 87 -12.39 -4.79 -2.88
N LEU A 88 -12.29 -3.80 -2.01
CA LEU A 88 -13.39 -2.88 -1.72
C LEU A 88 -13.17 -1.48 -2.31
N GLU A 89 -12.25 -1.31 -3.25
CA GLU A 89 -11.81 -0.02 -3.85
C GLU A 89 -11.00 0.90 -2.91
N GLY A 90 -10.12 1.70 -3.50
CA GLY A 90 -9.17 2.51 -2.75
C GLY A 90 -8.12 1.63 -2.08
N ASN A 91 -7.83 1.87 -0.80
CA ASN A 91 -7.00 0.98 0.01
C ASN A 91 -7.80 -0.11 0.73
N SER A 92 -9.12 -0.15 0.55
CA SER A 92 -9.99 -1.01 1.35
C SER A 92 -10.03 -2.45 0.86
N TRP A 93 -9.91 -3.39 1.81
CA TRP A 93 -10.04 -4.81 1.55
C TRP A 93 -10.78 -5.55 2.66
N LEU A 94 -11.38 -6.67 2.30
CA LEU A 94 -11.79 -7.72 3.23
C LEU A 94 -11.04 -9.01 2.87
N TRP A 95 -10.25 -9.52 3.80
CA TRP A 95 -9.50 -10.76 3.63
C TRP A 95 -10.06 -11.84 4.53
N GLU A 96 -10.20 -13.06 4.00
CA GLU A 96 -10.49 -14.25 4.79
C GLU A 96 -9.28 -15.21 4.73
N VAL A 97 -8.74 -15.58 5.89
CA VAL A 97 -7.60 -16.51 6.02
C VAL A 97 -7.65 -17.25 7.35
N GLY A 98 -7.45 -18.57 7.33
CA GLY A 98 -7.44 -19.38 8.55
C GLY A 98 -8.77 -19.40 9.33
N GLY A 99 -9.87 -18.93 8.74
CA GLY A 99 -11.15 -18.73 9.41
C GLY A 99 -11.32 -17.36 10.08
N LEU A 100 -10.35 -16.45 9.92
CA LEU A 100 -10.49 -15.04 10.31
C LEU A 100 -10.95 -14.19 9.15
N LYS A 101 -11.70 -13.13 9.45
CA LYS A 101 -12.06 -12.04 8.54
C LYS A 101 -11.39 -10.74 8.98
N LEU A 102 -10.45 -10.28 8.18
CA LEU A 102 -9.64 -9.08 8.42
C LEU A 102 -10.17 -7.95 7.53
N LEU A 103 -10.65 -6.87 8.13
CA LEU A 103 -11.02 -5.64 7.42
C LEU A 103 -9.80 -4.72 7.38
N VAL A 104 -9.39 -4.29 6.19
CA VAL A 104 -8.14 -3.53 5.99
C VAL A 104 -8.47 -2.15 5.42
N ASP A 105 -7.93 -1.10 6.06
CA ASP A 105 -8.01 0.30 5.62
C ASP A 105 -9.39 0.73 5.06
N PRO A 106 -10.48 0.60 5.85
CA PRO A 106 -11.84 0.71 5.32
C PRO A 106 -12.30 2.15 5.08
N ILE A 107 -12.66 2.46 3.83
CA ILE A 107 -13.37 3.66 3.40
C ILE A 107 -14.76 3.22 2.93
N LEU A 108 -15.73 3.18 3.86
CA LEU A 108 -17.07 2.61 3.61
C LEU A 108 -18.20 3.60 3.91
N VAL A 109 -17.88 4.79 4.44
CA VAL A 109 -18.86 5.81 4.81
C VAL A 109 -18.46 7.15 4.22
N GLY A 110 -19.26 7.62 3.26
CA GLY A 110 -19.00 8.86 2.54
C GLY A 110 -17.79 8.77 1.62
N ASN A 111 -17.44 9.91 1.04
CA ASN A 111 -16.30 10.03 0.15
C ASN A 111 -15.00 10.30 0.93
N LEU A 112 -13.88 9.95 0.30
CA LEU A 112 -12.55 10.34 0.75
C LEU A 112 -12.30 11.80 0.37
N ASP A 113 -12.13 12.68 1.36
CA ASP A 113 -11.96 14.12 1.14
C ASP A 113 -10.85 14.78 1.97
N PHE A 114 -10.14 14.02 2.80
CA PHE A 114 -9.09 14.52 3.71
C PHE A 114 -9.57 15.70 4.59
N GLY A 115 -10.88 15.81 4.84
CA GLY A 115 -11.49 16.93 5.57
C GLY A 115 -11.59 18.24 4.79
N ILE A 116 -11.19 18.28 3.51
CA ILE A 116 -11.22 19.49 2.66
C ILE A 116 -11.86 19.15 1.29
N PRO A 117 -13.20 18.99 1.21
CA PRO A 117 -13.90 18.50 0.00
C PRO A 117 -13.68 19.31 -1.28
N TRP A 118 -13.44 20.62 -1.16
CA TRP A 118 -13.17 21.45 -2.33
C TRP A 118 -11.78 21.20 -2.93
N LEU A 119 -10.84 20.71 -2.12
CA LEU A 119 -9.47 20.40 -2.52
C LEU A 119 -9.39 19.01 -3.16
N TYR A 120 -10.03 18.02 -2.52
CA TYR A 120 -10.15 16.66 -3.01
C TYR A 120 -11.43 16.03 -2.49
N ASP A 121 -12.16 15.33 -3.36
CA ASP A 121 -13.34 14.55 -3.02
C ASP A 121 -13.42 13.36 -3.98
N ALA A 122 -13.28 12.15 -3.46
CA ALA A 122 -13.22 10.91 -4.24
C ALA A 122 -14.25 9.88 -3.76
N ALA A 123 -15.14 9.50 -4.67
CA ALA A 123 -16.13 8.45 -4.46
C ALA A 123 -15.68 7.12 -5.08
N LYS A 124 -16.17 6.01 -4.52
CA LYS A 124 -16.02 4.69 -5.15
C LYS A 124 -16.66 4.66 -6.53
N LYS A 125 -16.08 3.93 -7.49
CA LYS A 125 -16.61 3.80 -8.85
C LYS A 125 -17.65 2.70 -8.95
N PHE A 126 -17.42 1.57 -8.30
CA PHE A 126 -18.22 0.36 -8.49
C PHE A 126 -19.11 0.04 -7.28
N LEU A 127 -18.56 0.12 -6.08
CA LEU A 127 -19.22 -0.22 -4.81
C LEU A 127 -19.89 0.99 -4.16
N LYS A 128 -20.59 1.81 -4.95
CA LYS A 128 -21.25 3.05 -4.48
C LYS A 128 -22.27 2.83 -3.37
N ASN A 129 -22.91 1.67 -3.36
CA ASN A 129 -23.95 1.31 -2.40
C ASN A 129 -23.47 0.36 -1.29
N PHE A 130 -22.19 -0.04 -1.31
CA PHE A 130 -21.64 -0.93 -0.29
C PHE A 130 -21.40 -0.16 0.99
N GLN A 131 -21.99 -0.61 2.09
CA GLN A 131 -22.03 0.07 3.37
C GLN A 131 -21.54 -0.83 4.49
N LEU A 132 -21.35 -0.24 5.68
CA LEU A 132 -20.97 -0.98 6.89
C LEU A 132 -21.93 -2.13 7.24
N SER A 133 -23.21 -2.03 6.87
CA SER A 133 -24.22 -3.09 7.06
C SER A 133 -23.96 -4.33 6.21
N ASP A 134 -23.28 -4.17 5.08
CA ASP A 134 -23.05 -5.24 4.10
C ASP A 134 -21.79 -6.06 4.44
N LEU A 135 -20.97 -5.56 5.38
CA LEU A 135 -19.85 -6.31 5.92
C LEU A 135 -20.35 -7.55 6.66
N PRO A 136 -19.68 -8.70 6.50
CA PRO A 136 -19.87 -9.82 7.41
C PRO A 136 -19.40 -9.45 8.82
N GLU A 137 -19.59 -10.36 9.78
CA GLU A 137 -18.84 -10.28 11.03
C GLU A 137 -17.34 -10.28 10.73
N ILE A 138 -16.61 -9.38 11.41
CA ILE A 138 -15.17 -9.19 11.24
C ILE A 138 -14.46 -9.48 12.56
N ASP A 139 -13.30 -10.10 12.47
CA ASP A 139 -12.52 -10.53 13.63
C ASP A 139 -11.44 -9.52 14.01
N CYS A 140 -10.89 -8.81 13.02
CA CYS A 140 -9.83 -7.85 13.20
C CYS A 140 -9.92 -6.71 12.19
N LEU A 141 -9.68 -5.49 12.65
CA LEU A 141 -9.35 -4.34 11.81
C LEU A 141 -7.82 -4.24 11.67
N LEU A 142 -7.34 -4.02 10.44
CA LEU A 142 -5.93 -3.79 10.14
C LEU A 142 -5.77 -2.38 9.53
N ILE A 143 -4.98 -1.52 10.16
CA ILE A 143 -4.68 -0.17 9.67
C ILE A 143 -3.20 -0.04 9.34
N THR A 144 -2.89 0.26 8.08
CA THR A 144 -1.50 0.41 7.61
C THR A 144 -0.92 1.78 7.91
N GLN A 145 -1.70 2.84 7.70
CA GLN A 145 -1.25 4.22 7.79
C GLN A 145 -2.19 5.09 8.60
N SER A 146 -1.70 6.22 9.09
CA SER A 146 -2.49 7.20 9.84
C SER A 146 -3.28 8.18 8.97
N LEU A 147 -3.03 8.20 7.64
CA LEU A 147 -3.67 9.09 6.69
C LEU A 147 -5.12 8.71 6.38
N ASP A 148 -5.92 9.68 5.94
CA ASP A 148 -7.38 9.56 5.82
C ASP A 148 -7.83 8.55 4.75
N ASP A 149 -6.97 8.26 3.76
CA ASP A 149 -7.17 7.22 2.75
C ASP A 149 -6.87 5.79 3.25
N HIS A 150 -6.52 5.66 4.53
CA HIS A 150 -6.33 4.39 5.25
C HIS A 150 -7.12 4.35 6.56
N CYS A 151 -6.89 5.34 7.43
CA CYS A 151 -7.48 5.52 8.75
C CYS A 151 -8.70 6.46 8.69
N HIS A 152 -9.67 6.13 7.84
CA HIS A 152 -10.78 7.03 7.54
C HIS A 152 -11.77 7.17 8.72
N LEU A 153 -11.68 8.26 9.48
CA LEU A 153 -12.45 8.44 10.71
C LEU A 153 -13.97 8.41 10.52
N LYS A 154 -14.47 8.84 9.34
CA LYS A 154 -15.90 8.77 9.02
C LYS A 154 -16.40 7.32 8.95
N THR A 155 -15.56 6.39 8.49
CA THR A 155 -15.85 4.95 8.56
C THR A 155 -15.64 4.42 9.97
N LEU A 156 -14.53 4.77 10.61
CA LEU A 156 -14.09 4.12 11.85
C LEU A 156 -14.96 4.43 13.07
N LYS A 157 -15.53 5.64 13.17
CA LYS A 157 -16.45 6.02 14.27
C LYS A 157 -17.73 5.15 14.35
N PRO A 158 -18.52 5.01 13.27
CA PRO A 158 -19.66 4.10 13.29
C PRO A 158 -19.23 2.62 13.35
N LEU A 159 -18.07 2.25 12.78
CA LEU A 159 -17.54 0.90 12.89
C LEU A 159 -17.24 0.52 14.35
N SER A 160 -16.62 1.41 15.13
CA SER A 160 -16.33 1.16 16.54
C SER A 160 -17.58 1.08 17.40
N SER A 161 -18.63 1.82 17.02
CA SER A 161 -19.95 1.70 17.65
C SER A 161 -20.63 0.35 17.32
N LYS A 162 -20.46 -0.14 16.09
CA LYS A 162 -21.00 -1.44 15.64
C LYS A 162 -20.24 -2.62 16.28
N TYR A 163 -18.93 -2.50 16.46
CA TYR A 163 -18.06 -3.55 17.00
C TYR A 163 -17.19 -3.02 18.17
N PRO A 164 -17.75 -2.84 19.38
CA PRO A 164 -17.05 -2.20 20.50
C PRO A 164 -15.85 -2.99 21.03
N ASN A 165 -15.79 -4.29 20.76
CA ASN A 165 -14.71 -5.20 21.19
C ASN A 165 -13.82 -5.65 20.03
N LEU A 166 -13.91 -4.97 18.87
CA LEU A 166 -13.12 -5.33 17.69
C LEU A 166 -11.63 -5.24 18.02
N LYS A 167 -10.89 -6.31 17.71
CA LYS A 167 -9.43 -6.29 17.77
C LYS A 167 -8.91 -5.40 16.64
N VAL A 168 -7.96 -4.54 16.95
CA VAL A 168 -7.33 -3.67 15.96
C VAL A 168 -5.83 -3.91 15.97
N ILE A 169 -5.24 -4.09 14.79
CA ILE A 169 -3.79 -4.05 14.58
C ILE A 169 -3.48 -2.82 13.72
N ALA A 170 -2.54 -1.99 14.16
CA ALA A 170 -2.29 -0.72 13.49
C ALA A 170 -0.84 -0.25 13.54
N THR A 171 -0.50 0.67 12.64
CA THR A 171 0.70 1.54 12.76
C THR A 171 0.64 2.37 14.04
N PRO A 172 1.76 2.55 14.77
CA PRO A 172 1.83 3.46 15.92
C PRO A 172 1.46 4.91 15.57
N ASN A 173 1.60 5.34 14.32
CA ASN A 173 1.24 6.69 13.90
C ASN A 173 -0.26 6.97 14.00
N ALA A 174 -1.12 5.94 13.90
CA ALA A 174 -2.57 6.07 14.00
C ALA A 174 -3.07 6.11 15.46
N LYS A 175 -2.18 6.07 16.45
CA LYS A 175 -2.55 5.91 17.87
C LYS A 175 -3.53 6.95 18.38
N THR A 176 -3.24 8.24 18.14
CA THR A 176 -4.08 9.34 18.61
C THR A 176 -5.47 9.35 17.97
N LEU A 177 -5.61 8.77 16.79
CA LEU A 177 -6.87 8.64 16.05
C LEU A 177 -7.69 7.45 16.53
N LEU A 178 -7.03 6.32 16.85
CA LEU A 178 -7.66 5.05 17.16
C LEU A 178 -7.96 4.84 18.65
N ASP A 179 -7.11 5.35 19.56
CA ASP A 179 -7.31 5.23 21.02
C ASP A 179 -8.71 5.71 21.49
N PRO A 180 -9.28 6.81 20.96
CA PRO A 180 -10.62 7.24 21.34
C PRO A 180 -11.75 6.34 20.80
N LEU A 181 -11.48 5.48 19.82
CA LEU A 181 -12.48 4.69 19.11
C LEU A 181 -12.48 3.22 19.54
N PHE A 182 -11.30 2.63 19.75
CA PHE A 182 -11.14 1.19 19.98
C PHE A 182 -10.34 0.91 21.25
N SER A 183 -10.87 0.05 22.11
CA SER A 183 -10.26 -0.33 23.39
C SER A 183 -9.21 -1.45 23.26
N SER A 184 -9.28 -2.25 22.20
CA SER A 184 -8.43 -3.44 21.98
C SER A 184 -7.50 -3.26 20.78
N THR A 185 -6.60 -2.28 20.86
CA THR A 185 -5.66 -1.95 19.77
C THR A 185 -4.23 -2.42 20.08
N THR A 186 -3.63 -3.14 19.15
CA THR A 186 -2.22 -3.54 19.14
C THR A 186 -1.47 -2.70 18.11
N TYR A 187 -0.54 -1.88 18.55
CA TYR A 187 0.32 -1.08 17.66
C TYR A 187 1.62 -1.84 17.39
N LEU A 188 1.96 -2.04 16.12
CA LEU A 188 3.15 -2.77 15.70
C LEU A 188 4.15 -1.84 15.02
N GLU A 189 5.33 -1.70 15.62
CA GLU A 189 6.50 -1.11 14.96
C GLU A 189 7.05 -2.11 13.92
N PRO A 190 7.74 -1.66 12.84
CA PRO A 190 8.36 -2.55 11.87
C PRO A 190 9.23 -3.64 12.53
N GLY A 191 9.03 -4.89 12.12
CA GLY A 191 9.67 -6.08 12.71
C GLY A 191 8.91 -6.72 13.87
N GLN A 192 7.92 -6.04 14.44
CA GLN A 192 7.03 -6.64 15.44
C GLN A 192 5.92 -7.45 14.76
N ASN A 193 5.43 -8.46 15.48
CA ASN A 193 4.32 -9.29 15.02
C ASN A 193 3.28 -9.50 16.13
N SER A 194 2.07 -9.80 15.70
CA SER A 194 0.95 -10.24 16.53
C SER A 194 0.34 -11.51 15.92
N VAL A 195 -0.25 -12.34 16.78
CA VAL A 195 -0.93 -13.56 16.36
C VAL A 195 -2.40 -13.45 16.73
N ILE A 196 -3.28 -13.63 15.75
CA ILE A 196 -4.72 -13.66 15.95
C ILE A 196 -5.15 -15.13 15.91
N GLU A 197 -5.83 -15.57 16.96
CA GLU A 197 -6.43 -16.90 17.04
C GLU A 197 -7.91 -16.84 16.63
N ALA A 198 -8.28 -17.69 15.67
CA ALA A 198 -9.64 -17.87 15.19
C ALA A 198 -10.45 -18.78 16.12
N SER A 199 -11.78 -18.75 16.01
CA SER A 199 -12.69 -19.59 16.80
C SER A 199 -12.50 -21.10 16.57
N ASN A 200 -11.93 -21.48 15.42
CA ASN A 200 -11.57 -22.86 15.07
C ASN A 200 -10.18 -23.29 15.60
N GLY A 201 -9.49 -22.44 16.36
CA GLY A 201 -8.15 -22.69 16.93
C GLY A 201 -6.98 -22.39 15.98
N ASN A 202 -7.25 -22.03 14.72
CA ASN A 202 -6.21 -21.62 13.79
C ASN A 202 -5.57 -20.30 14.21
N LYS A 203 -4.30 -20.12 13.86
CA LYS A 203 -3.51 -18.93 14.18
C LYS A 203 -3.00 -18.28 12.91
N VAL A 204 -3.26 -16.99 12.78
CA VAL A 204 -2.75 -16.14 11.68
C VAL A 204 -1.77 -15.15 12.28
N ARG A 205 -0.57 -15.08 11.71
CA ARG A 205 0.46 -14.13 12.14
C ARG A 205 0.40 -12.89 11.27
N VAL A 206 0.45 -11.72 11.89
CA VAL A 206 0.56 -10.41 11.23
C VAL A 206 1.86 -9.77 11.68
N GLN A 207 2.76 -9.45 10.76
CA GLN A 207 4.04 -8.81 11.02
C GLN A 207 4.11 -7.47 10.29
N ALA A 208 4.43 -6.41 11.02
CA ALA A 208 4.61 -5.08 10.45
C ALA A 208 5.94 -4.98 9.71
N THR A 209 5.93 -4.34 8.55
CA THR A 209 7.13 -3.98 7.78
C THR A 209 7.21 -2.46 7.65
N ALA A 210 8.41 -1.92 7.42
CA ALA A 210 8.57 -0.48 7.21
C ALA A 210 8.16 -0.10 5.78
N GLY A 211 7.14 0.75 5.69
CA GLY A 211 6.70 1.42 4.47
C GLY A 211 7.25 2.86 4.36
N PRO A 212 6.52 3.80 3.74
CA PRO A 212 7.00 5.17 3.51
C PRO A 212 7.01 6.01 4.79
N VAL A 213 7.92 6.99 4.85
CA VAL A 213 7.90 8.06 5.86
C VAL A 213 7.08 9.23 5.32
N LEU A 214 5.81 9.33 5.75
CA LEU A 214 4.84 10.31 5.24
C LEU A 214 4.77 11.55 6.13
N GLY A 215 5.90 12.26 6.22
CA GLY A 215 6.04 13.46 7.03
C GLY A 215 7.50 13.90 7.10
N PRO A 216 7.88 14.66 8.15
CA PRO A 216 9.27 15.01 8.35
C PRO A 216 10.17 13.77 8.43
N PRO A 217 11.44 13.83 7.99
CA PRO A 217 12.34 12.66 7.91
C PRO A 217 12.56 11.89 9.22
N TRP A 218 12.26 12.50 10.36
CA TRP A 218 12.37 11.90 11.70
C TRP A 218 11.08 11.25 12.19
N GLN A 219 9.99 11.31 11.42
CA GLN A 219 8.76 10.61 11.72
C GLN A 219 8.94 9.10 11.52
N ARG A 220 8.16 8.31 12.27
CA ARG A 220 8.14 6.85 12.07
C ARG A 220 7.62 6.54 10.67
N PRO A 221 8.15 5.50 9.99
CA PRO A 221 7.53 5.01 8.78
C PRO A 221 6.10 4.53 9.07
N GLU A 222 5.25 4.58 8.06
CA GLU A 222 4.00 3.82 8.07
C GLU A 222 4.26 2.34 7.79
N ASN A 223 3.24 1.49 7.94
CA ASN A 223 3.41 0.04 7.86
C ASN A 223 3.00 -0.52 6.50
N GLY A 224 3.75 -1.51 6.03
CA GLY A 224 3.21 -2.65 5.27
C GLY A 224 2.97 -3.83 6.22
N TYR A 225 2.35 -4.90 5.73
CA TYR A 225 2.15 -6.12 6.55
C TYR A 225 2.42 -7.40 5.79
N LEU A 226 3.14 -8.32 6.45
CA LEU A 226 3.13 -9.74 6.13
C LEU A 226 2.03 -10.43 6.94
N VAL A 227 1.17 -11.19 6.29
CA VAL A 227 0.11 -11.99 6.88
C VAL A 227 0.34 -13.44 6.51
N THR A 228 0.70 -14.25 7.50
CA THR A 228 1.02 -15.67 7.32
C THR A 228 -0.16 -16.51 7.78
N SER A 229 -0.62 -17.38 6.89
CA SER A 229 -1.72 -18.31 7.14
C SER A 229 -1.34 -19.38 8.16
N PRO A 230 -2.30 -20.14 8.71
CA PRO A 230 -2.01 -21.27 9.57
C PRO A 230 -0.93 -22.23 9.02
N ARG A 231 -0.15 -22.86 9.92
CA ARG A 231 0.91 -23.82 9.52
C ARG A 231 1.96 -23.23 8.56
N ASP A 232 2.03 -21.91 8.43
CA ASP A 232 2.98 -21.16 7.60
C ASP A 232 2.96 -21.59 6.10
N GLN A 233 1.79 -21.98 5.58
CA GLN A 233 1.64 -22.47 4.20
C GLN A 233 1.62 -21.37 3.14
N LEU A 234 0.94 -20.26 3.41
CA LEU A 234 0.87 -19.10 2.50
C LEU A 234 1.20 -17.83 3.26
N THR A 235 2.00 -16.97 2.64
CA THR A 235 2.25 -15.61 3.16
C THR A 235 1.81 -14.56 2.16
N LEU A 236 0.99 -13.63 2.62
CA LEU A 236 0.56 -12.45 1.89
C LEU A 236 1.37 -11.24 2.35
N TYR A 237 1.94 -10.48 1.41
CA TYR A 237 2.50 -9.16 1.68
C TYR A 237 1.58 -8.07 1.13
N TYR A 238 1.20 -7.13 1.98
CA TYR A 238 0.44 -5.95 1.61
C TYR A 238 1.29 -4.69 1.75
N GLU A 239 1.48 -4.01 0.62
CA GLU A 239 2.21 -2.74 0.52
C GLU A 239 1.34 -1.71 -0.22
N PRO A 240 0.66 -0.81 0.52
CA PRO A 240 -0.37 0.05 -0.05
C PRO A 240 0.14 1.11 -1.05
N HIS A 241 1.43 1.45 -1.05
CA HIS A 241 1.97 2.53 -1.89
C HIS A 241 3.14 2.10 -2.78
N CYS A 242 3.49 0.81 -2.78
CA CYS A 242 4.67 0.26 -3.44
C CYS A 242 5.98 0.92 -2.97
N VAL A 243 6.04 1.36 -1.69
CA VAL A 243 7.23 1.96 -1.08
C VAL A 243 7.60 1.19 0.18
N TYR A 244 8.71 0.46 0.12
CA TYR A 244 9.08 -0.53 1.13
C TYR A 244 10.57 -0.48 1.47
N ASN A 245 10.93 -1.00 2.65
CA ASN A 245 12.33 -1.14 3.05
C ASN A 245 12.97 -2.41 2.44
N THR A 246 13.83 -2.25 1.44
CA THR A 246 14.50 -3.35 0.75
C THR A 246 15.35 -4.24 1.68
N SER A 247 16.15 -3.65 2.57
CA SER A 247 17.01 -4.41 3.50
C SER A 247 16.23 -5.23 4.53
N PHE A 248 14.99 -4.83 4.81
CA PHE A 248 14.08 -5.60 5.63
C PHE A 248 13.52 -6.78 4.80
N LEU A 249 12.95 -6.50 3.63
CA LEU A 249 12.25 -7.51 2.84
C LEU A 249 13.15 -8.53 2.14
N GLU A 250 14.45 -8.26 1.95
CA GLU A 250 15.39 -9.23 1.34
C GLU A 250 15.46 -10.57 2.09
N LYS A 251 15.12 -10.55 3.39
CA LYS A 251 15.13 -11.71 4.30
C LYS A 251 13.77 -12.39 4.39
N GLU A 252 12.75 -11.80 3.81
CA GLU A 252 11.36 -12.25 3.88
C GLU A 252 10.94 -12.92 2.57
N ARG A 253 9.81 -13.63 2.61
CA ARG A 253 9.16 -14.24 1.45
C ARG A 253 7.66 -14.01 1.53
N ALA A 254 7.02 -13.90 0.36
CA ALA A 254 5.57 -13.85 0.28
C ALA A 254 5.10 -14.49 -1.02
N ASP A 255 4.14 -15.41 -0.93
CA ASP A 255 3.51 -16.04 -2.08
C ASP A 255 2.60 -15.06 -2.83
N ILE A 256 1.91 -14.20 -2.07
CA ILE A 256 0.93 -13.24 -2.57
C ILE A 256 1.43 -11.83 -2.28
N VAL A 257 1.51 -10.96 -3.29
CA VAL A 257 1.81 -9.54 -3.10
C VAL A 257 0.62 -8.71 -3.55
N ILE A 258 0.01 -7.96 -2.62
CA ILE A 258 -0.95 -6.91 -2.91
C ILE A 258 -0.22 -5.57 -2.90
N THR A 259 -0.17 -4.89 -4.05
CA THR A 259 0.49 -3.58 -4.20
C THR A 259 -0.10 -2.82 -5.39
N PRO A 260 -0.01 -1.47 -5.42
CA PRO A 260 -0.27 -0.71 -6.63
C PRO A 260 0.74 -1.09 -7.72
N VAL A 261 0.26 -1.13 -8.96
CA VAL A 261 1.11 -1.39 -10.13
C VAL A 261 1.09 -0.25 -11.14
N ILE A 262 0.21 0.74 -10.95
CA ILE A 262 0.13 1.97 -11.76
C ILE A 262 0.57 3.11 -10.86
N LYS A 263 1.50 3.94 -11.34
CA LYS A 263 2.00 5.08 -10.56
C LYS A 263 0.93 6.17 -10.47
N GLN A 264 0.90 6.88 -9.36
CA GLN A 264 0.14 8.13 -9.20
C GLN A 264 1.12 9.26 -8.90
N LEU A 265 1.12 10.28 -9.74
CA LEU A 265 2.11 11.35 -9.72
C LEU A 265 1.43 12.70 -9.49
N LEU A 266 2.04 13.51 -8.63
CA LEU A 266 1.86 14.96 -8.61
C LEU A 266 3.05 15.62 -9.33
N PRO A 267 2.94 16.89 -9.73
CA PRO A 267 4.10 17.64 -10.22
C PRO A 267 5.28 17.55 -9.23
N ASN A 268 6.37 16.90 -9.66
CA ASN A 268 7.60 16.67 -8.89
C ASN A 268 7.49 15.73 -7.66
N PHE A 269 6.40 14.99 -7.49
CA PHE A 269 6.23 14.09 -6.34
C PHE A 269 5.50 12.80 -6.74
N THR A 270 6.02 11.65 -6.31
CA THR A 270 5.36 10.35 -6.51
C THR A 270 4.48 10.07 -5.30
N LEU A 271 3.17 10.03 -5.49
CA LEU A 271 2.22 9.67 -4.43
C LEU A 271 2.18 8.16 -4.21
N VAL A 272 2.11 7.42 -5.31
CA VAL A 272 2.01 5.96 -5.32
C VAL A 272 2.98 5.44 -6.37
N SER A 273 3.88 4.52 -5.97
CA SER A 273 4.81 3.84 -6.87
C SER A 273 4.12 2.68 -7.60
N GLY A 274 4.79 2.11 -8.61
CA GLY A 274 4.25 1.03 -9.43
C GLY A 274 5.17 0.67 -10.59
N GLN A 275 4.66 -0.08 -11.56
CA GLN A 275 5.41 -0.56 -12.72
C GLN A 275 6.70 -1.29 -12.30
N GLU A 276 7.88 -0.73 -12.59
CA GLU A 276 9.17 -1.34 -12.28
C GLU A 276 9.35 -1.59 -10.78
N ASP A 277 8.90 -0.67 -9.92
CA ASP A 277 9.01 -0.78 -8.46
C ASP A 277 8.22 -2.00 -7.93
N ALA A 278 7.05 -2.26 -8.53
CA ALA A 278 6.18 -3.38 -8.18
C ALA A 278 6.75 -4.71 -8.67
N VAL A 279 7.41 -4.72 -9.84
CA VAL A 279 8.14 -5.91 -10.33
C VAL A 279 9.33 -6.21 -9.43
N GLN A 280 10.07 -5.19 -9.00
CA GLN A 280 11.17 -5.36 -8.05
C GLN A 280 10.68 -5.90 -6.70
N LEU A 281 9.52 -5.43 -6.21
CA LEU A 281 8.91 -5.94 -4.99
C LEU A 281 8.55 -7.43 -5.12
N ALA A 282 7.85 -7.78 -6.20
CA ALA A 282 7.49 -9.17 -6.49
C ALA A 282 8.73 -10.06 -6.61
N LYS A 283 9.79 -9.56 -7.24
CA LYS A 283 11.09 -10.25 -7.37
C LYS A 283 11.75 -10.48 -6.03
N LEU A 284 11.81 -9.44 -5.20
CA LEU A 284 12.45 -9.47 -3.88
C LEU A 284 11.81 -10.53 -2.98
N LEU A 285 10.48 -10.60 -3.00
CA LEU A 285 9.69 -11.53 -2.18
C LEU A 285 9.49 -12.90 -2.81
N GLN A 286 9.92 -13.09 -4.07
CA GLN A 286 9.71 -14.31 -4.85
C GLN A 286 8.22 -14.66 -5.02
N ALA A 287 7.41 -13.64 -5.32
CA ALA A 287 5.97 -13.75 -5.35
C ALA A 287 5.47 -14.70 -6.46
N LYS A 288 4.63 -15.66 -6.06
CA LYS A 288 3.89 -16.54 -7.00
C LYS A 288 2.70 -15.80 -7.62
N PHE A 289 2.07 -14.93 -6.83
CA PHE A 289 0.90 -14.16 -7.24
C PHE A 289 1.11 -12.68 -6.94
N VAL A 290 0.84 -11.83 -7.92
CA VAL A 290 0.69 -10.39 -7.71
C VAL A 290 -0.78 -10.05 -7.90
N VAL A 291 -1.38 -9.41 -6.90
CA VAL A 291 -2.76 -8.94 -6.92
C VAL A 291 -2.73 -7.41 -6.98
N PRO A 292 -2.87 -6.81 -8.19
CA PRO A 292 -2.79 -5.37 -8.34
C PRO A 292 -3.94 -4.68 -7.62
N MET A 293 -3.63 -3.64 -6.85
CA MET A 293 -4.65 -2.73 -6.33
C MET A 293 -4.68 -1.43 -7.12
N LYS A 294 -5.88 -0.85 -7.25
CA LYS A 294 -6.11 0.40 -7.98
C LYS A 294 -6.57 1.49 -7.00
N ASN A 295 -5.72 1.82 -6.04
CA ASN A 295 -6.06 2.74 -4.95
C ASN A 295 -6.46 4.15 -5.43
N GLY A 296 -5.87 4.63 -6.53
CA GLY A 296 -6.24 5.91 -7.16
C GLY A 296 -7.44 5.84 -8.12
N ASP A 297 -8.01 4.67 -8.40
CA ASP A 297 -9.10 4.49 -9.37
C ASP A 297 -10.47 4.80 -8.75
N LEU A 298 -10.64 6.05 -8.33
CA LEU A 298 -11.85 6.60 -7.72
C LEU A 298 -12.47 7.69 -8.61
N ASP A 299 -13.78 7.91 -8.49
CA ASP A 299 -14.47 9.06 -9.09
C ASP A 299 -14.10 10.32 -8.30
N SER A 300 -12.97 10.93 -8.65
CA SER A 300 -12.39 12.07 -7.93
C SER A 300 -12.65 13.41 -8.63
N LYS A 301 -12.81 14.46 -7.81
CA LYS A 301 -12.94 15.87 -8.23
C LYS A 301 -12.19 16.78 -7.26
N GLY A 302 -12.07 18.05 -7.64
CA GLY A 302 -11.36 19.07 -6.87
C GLY A 302 -10.01 19.43 -7.49
N LEU A 303 -9.31 20.39 -6.87
CA LEU A 303 -8.05 20.91 -7.39
C LEU A 303 -6.96 19.83 -7.47
N LEU A 304 -6.81 19.00 -6.43
CA LEU A 304 -5.80 17.95 -6.41
C LEU A 304 -6.07 16.87 -7.46
N ALA A 305 -7.33 16.48 -7.64
CA ALA A 305 -7.70 15.51 -8.66
C ALA A 305 -7.30 15.95 -10.08
N SER A 306 -7.34 17.27 -10.35
CA SER A 306 -6.99 17.82 -11.67
C SER A 306 -5.49 17.78 -12.01
N ILE A 307 -4.62 17.61 -11.00
CA ILE A 307 -3.16 17.63 -11.17
C ILE A 307 -2.52 16.24 -11.00
N ILE A 308 -3.27 15.25 -10.51
CA ILE A 308 -2.81 13.87 -10.38
C ILE A 308 -2.75 13.22 -11.77
N GLN A 309 -1.63 12.58 -12.08
CA GLN A 309 -1.42 11.85 -13.33
C GLN A 309 -1.15 10.38 -13.05
N ALA A 310 -1.77 9.51 -13.83
CA ALA A 310 -1.49 8.08 -13.82
C ALA A 310 -0.40 7.76 -14.85
N GLU A 311 0.61 6.98 -14.45
CA GLU A 311 1.66 6.50 -15.35
C GLU A 311 1.73 4.96 -15.33
N GLY A 312 1.73 4.39 -16.54
CA GLY A 312 1.72 2.94 -16.76
C GLY A 312 0.32 2.34 -16.85
N THR A 313 0.27 1.04 -17.17
CA THR A 313 -0.96 0.27 -17.31
C THR A 313 -0.78 -1.11 -16.66
N ILE A 314 -1.89 -1.83 -16.45
CA ILE A 314 -1.83 -3.24 -16.04
C ILE A 314 -1.10 -4.08 -17.09
N GLN A 315 -1.32 -3.79 -18.38
CA GLN A 315 -0.72 -4.55 -19.47
C GLN A 315 0.80 -4.37 -19.52
N SER A 316 1.29 -3.13 -19.42
CA SER A 316 2.73 -2.85 -19.35
C SER A 316 3.36 -3.48 -18.10
N PHE A 317 2.67 -3.46 -16.96
CA PHE A 317 3.12 -4.17 -15.76
C PHE A 317 3.24 -5.68 -15.99
N LYS A 318 2.23 -6.32 -16.57
CA LYS A 318 2.26 -7.77 -16.90
C LYS A 318 3.44 -8.13 -17.81
N GLU A 319 3.74 -7.28 -18.79
CA GLU A 319 4.88 -7.47 -19.69
C GLU A 319 6.23 -7.33 -18.99
N LEU A 320 6.36 -6.39 -18.05
CA LEU A 320 7.56 -6.25 -17.23
C LEU A 320 7.72 -7.44 -16.27
N LEU A 321 6.64 -7.86 -15.60
CA LEU A 321 6.67 -8.99 -14.66
C LEU A 321 7.05 -10.29 -15.38
N CYS A 322 6.46 -10.58 -16.54
CA CYS A 322 6.75 -11.79 -17.31
C CYS A 322 8.23 -11.90 -17.73
N LYS A 323 8.92 -10.77 -17.93
CA LYS A 323 10.35 -10.76 -18.26
C LYS A 323 11.24 -11.09 -17.05
N GLU A 324 10.85 -10.65 -15.85
CA GLU A 324 11.67 -10.74 -14.63
C GLU A 324 11.30 -11.93 -13.73
N LEU A 325 10.02 -12.32 -13.70
CA LEU A 325 9.43 -13.44 -12.96
C LEU A 325 8.38 -14.14 -13.85
N PRO A 326 8.81 -14.98 -14.81
CA PRO A 326 7.89 -15.62 -15.77
C PRO A 326 6.88 -16.57 -15.11
N ASP A 327 7.21 -17.14 -13.95
CA ASP A 327 6.32 -18.06 -13.22
C ASP A 327 5.29 -17.32 -12.34
N SER A 328 5.44 -16.00 -12.17
CA SER A 328 4.53 -15.20 -11.35
C SER A 328 3.25 -14.85 -12.12
N ARG A 329 2.10 -14.99 -11.46
CA ARG A 329 0.78 -14.73 -12.06
C ARG A 329 0.18 -13.44 -11.53
N VAL A 330 -0.32 -12.61 -12.44
CA VAL A 330 -1.10 -11.43 -12.08
C VAL A 330 -2.58 -11.80 -11.99
N LEU A 331 -3.18 -11.61 -10.81
CA LEU A 331 -4.59 -11.86 -10.56
C LEU A 331 -5.31 -10.54 -10.31
N GLU A 332 -6.11 -10.09 -11.28
CA GLU A 332 -6.82 -8.81 -11.17
C GLU A 332 -8.11 -8.97 -10.34
N PRO A 333 -8.23 -8.31 -9.18
CA PRO A 333 -9.45 -8.38 -8.39
C PRO A 333 -10.58 -7.61 -9.06
N THR A 334 -11.80 -8.14 -8.98
CA THR A 334 -13.02 -7.40 -9.33
C THR A 334 -13.60 -6.81 -8.04
N PRO A 335 -13.88 -5.50 -7.97
CA PRO A 335 -14.45 -4.88 -6.77
C PRO A 335 -15.69 -5.63 -6.25
N GLY A 336 -15.68 -5.97 -4.96
CA GLY A 336 -16.76 -6.67 -4.26
C GLY A 336 -16.89 -8.16 -4.58
N VAL A 337 -16.09 -8.70 -5.50
CA VAL A 337 -16.07 -10.13 -5.81
C VAL A 337 -14.85 -10.77 -5.14
N PRO A 338 -15.03 -11.83 -4.33
CA PRO A 338 -13.91 -12.52 -3.73
C PRO A 338 -13.00 -13.21 -4.75
N LEU A 339 -11.70 -12.99 -4.61
CA LEU A 339 -10.64 -13.70 -5.33
C LEU A 339 -10.02 -14.74 -4.40
N GLU A 340 -10.16 -16.02 -4.72
CA GLU A 340 -9.57 -17.11 -3.94
C GLU A 340 -8.18 -17.47 -4.47
N ILE A 341 -7.22 -17.62 -3.56
CA ILE A 341 -5.83 -17.99 -3.84
C ILE A 341 -5.44 -19.07 -2.85
N GLU A 342 -5.02 -20.21 -3.39
CA GLU A 342 -4.59 -21.38 -2.63
C GLU A 342 -3.22 -21.86 -3.13
N GLU A 343 -2.51 -22.60 -2.28
CA GLU A 343 -1.28 -23.24 -2.70
C GLU A 343 -1.61 -24.38 -3.66
N ILE A 344 -1.26 -24.22 -4.94
CA ILE A 344 -1.29 -25.30 -5.90
C ILE A 344 -0.03 -26.14 -5.65
N LEU A 345 -0.19 -27.26 -4.95
CA LEU A 345 0.88 -28.25 -4.83
C LEU A 345 1.24 -28.74 -6.26
N PRO A 346 2.53 -28.76 -6.64
CA PRO A 346 2.97 -29.18 -7.96
C PRO A 346 2.72 -30.66 -8.25
#